data_AF-A0A926JZ73-F1
#
_entry.id   AF-A0A926JZ73-F1
#
_cell.length_a   1.000
_cell.length_b   1.000
_cell.length_c   1.000
_cell.angle_alpha   90.00
_cell.angle_beta   90.00
_cell.angle_gamma   90.00
#
_symmetry.space_group_name_H-M   'P 1'
#
loop_
_entity.id
_entity.type
_entity.pdbx_description
1 polymer ?
#
loop_
_entity_poly.entity_id
_entity_poly.type
_entity_poly.pdbx_seq_one_letter_code
_entity_poly.pdbx_strand_id
1 'polypeptide(L)'
;MDDRHEAEALRAVQQRLNDEFSLLGDEVVEAAIRLAHSQLGGPIRDFVPVLVERIARERLTELRDQPSPATPAPAAPARQSVQLV
;
A
#
# COMPACT_ATOMS: atom_id res chain seq x y z
N MET A 1 -23.34 -2.10 10.95
CA MET A 1 -23.18 -2.59 9.57
C MET A 1 -23.24 -4.11 9.54
N ASP A 2 -23.94 -4.71 8.58
CA ASP A 2 -23.80 -6.14 8.27
C ASP A 2 -22.56 -6.37 7.38
N ASP A 3 -21.88 -7.52 7.49
CA ASP A 3 -20.65 -7.82 6.72
C ASP A 3 -20.82 -7.68 5.19
N ARG A 4 -22.05 -7.84 4.67
CA ARG A 4 -22.38 -7.64 3.25
C ARG A 4 -22.30 -6.18 2.82
N HIS A 5 -22.79 -5.26 3.65
CA HIS A 5 -22.70 -3.82 3.40
C HIS A 5 -21.26 -3.33 3.49
N GLU A 6 -20.46 -3.91 4.40
CA GLU A 6 -19.02 -3.64 4.48
C GLU A 6 -18.30 -4.08 3.19
N ALA A 7 -18.56 -5.30 2.71
CA ALA A 7 -17.95 -5.82 1.49
C ALA A 7 -18.32 -5.01 0.23
N GLU A 8 -19.58 -4.56 0.12
CA GLU A 8 -20.03 -3.69 -0.97
C GLU A 8 -19.36 -2.31 -0.90
N ALA A 9 -19.27 -1.73 0.30
CA ALA A 9 -18.59 -0.45 0.51
C ALA A 9 -17.09 -0.54 0.15
N LEU A 10 -16.41 -1.62 0.54
CA LEU A 10 -15.00 -1.85 0.20
C LEU A 10 -14.80 -2.05 -1.31
N ARG A 11 -15.72 -2.74 -2.00
CA ARG A 11 -15.68 -2.85 -3.47
C ARG A 11 -15.81 -1.49 -4.16
N ALA A 12 -16.71 -0.63 -3.67
CA ALA A 12 -16.86 0.72 -4.20
C ALA A 12 -15.60 1.58 -3.97
N VAL A 13 -14.94 1.42 -2.81
CA VAL A 13 -13.65 2.06 -2.51
C VAL A 13 -12.56 1.56 -3.47
N GLN A 14 -12.46 0.24 -3.69
CA GLN A 14 -11.49 -0.35 -4.63
C GLN A 14 -11.67 0.21 -6.04
N GLN A 15 -12.90 0.29 -6.56
CA GLN A 15 -13.15 0.85 -7.89
C GLN A 15 -12.68 2.31 -7.97
N ARG A 16 -13.01 3.15 -6.99
CA ARG A 16 -12.59 4.55 -6.96
C ARG A 16 -11.07 4.70 -6.95
N LEU A 17 -10.37 3.90 -6.14
CA LEU A 17 -8.91 3.94 -6.06
C LEU A 17 -8.26 3.40 -7.34
N ASN A 18 -8.84 2.39 -7.99
CA ASN A 18 -8.35 1.92 -9.29
C ASN A 18 -8.49 2.97 -10.39
N ASP A 19 -9.62 3.68 -10.43
CA ASP A 19 -9.83 4.78 -11.39
C ASP A 19 -8.84 5.93 -11.13
N GLU A 20 -8.60 6.28 -9.86
CA GLU A 20 -7.69 7.36 -9.45
C GLU A 20 -6.20 7.00 -9.67
N PHE A 21 -5.83 5.74 -9.44
CA PHE A 21 -4.44 5.25 -9.47
C PHE A 21 -4.19 4.23 -10.58
N SER A 22 -4.85 4.37 -11.74
CA SER A 22 -4.74 3.37 -12.83
C SER A 22 -3.31 3.10 -13.31
N LEU A 23 -2.40 4.05 -13.09
CA LEU A 23 -0.97 3.94 -13.41
C LEU A 23 -0.18 2.99 -12.48
N LEU A 24 -0.67 2.72 -11.27
CA LEU A 24 0.01 1.85 -10.28
C LEU A 24 -0.36 0.36 -10.44
N GLY A 25 -1.48 0.06 -11.10
CA GLY A 25 -1.95 -1.31 -11.33
C GLY A 25 -2.83 -1.86 -10.20
N ASP A 26 -3.77 -2.73 -10.58
CA ASP A 26 -4.84 -3.26 -9.71
C ASP A 26 -4.30 -4.02 -8.48
N GLU A 27 -3.25 -4.84 -8.66
CA GLU A 27 -2.63 -5.59 -7.56
C GLU A 27 -2.05 -4.69 -6.46
N VAL A 28 -1.52 -3.52 -6.83
CA VAL A 28 -0.94 -2.56 -5.89
C VAL A 28 -2.05 -1.90 -5.07
N VAL A 29 -3.15 -1.54 -5.71
CA VAL A 29 -4.32 -0.96 -5.05
C VAL A 29 -4.97 -1.98 -4.11
N GLU A 30 -5.16 -3.23 -4.56
CA GLU A 30 -5.70 -4.30 -3.73
C GLU A 30 -4.84 -4.57 -2.50
N ALA A 31 -3.51 -4.61 -2.67
CA ALA A 31 -2.58 -4.78 -1.56
C ALA A 31 -2.65 -3.64 -0.55
N ALA A 32 -2.77 -2.38 -1.02
CA ALA A 32 -2.92 -1.22 -0.15
C ALA A 32 -4.23 -1.27 0.65
N ILE A 33 -5.34 -1.66 0.02
CA ILE A 33 -6.64 -1.81 0.69
C ILE A 33 -6.60 -2.92 1.75
N ARG A 34 -6.07 -4.09 1.39
CA ARG A 34 -5.95 -5.23 2.33
C ARG A 34 -5.10 -4.86 3.56
N LEU A 35 -4.00 -4.16 3.34
CA LEU A 35 -3.14 -3.68 4.42
C LEU A 35 -3.83 -2.63 5.28
N ALA A 36 -4.56 -1.69 4.69
CA ALA A 36 -5.36 -0.71 5.43
C ALA A 36 -6.46 -1.36 6.27
N HIS A 37 -7.16 -2.35 5.71
CA HIS A 37 -8.22 -3.09 6.40
C HIS A 37 -7.68 -3.89 7.60
N SER A 38 -6.53 -4.54 7.46
CA SER A 38 -5.89 -5.28 8.56
C SER A 38 -5.48 -4.40 9.77
N GLN A 39 -5.23 -3.11 9.54
CA GLN A 39 -4.85 -2.15 10.59
C GLN A 39 -6.06 -1.66 11.40
N LEU A 40 -7.27 -1.78 10.85
CA LEU A 40 -8.51 -1.24 11.42
C LEU A 40 -9.33 -2.29 12.18
N GLY A 41 -8.71 -3.42 12.54
CA GLY A 41 -9.36 -4.50 13.27
C GLY A 41 -10.05 -4.02 14.56
N GLY A 42 -11.36 -4.27 14.68
CA GLY A 42 -12.15 -3.90 15.86
C GLY A 42 -13.66 -3.97 15.64
N PRO A 43 -14.46 -3.88 16.72
CA PRO A 43 -15.92 -4.03 16.68
C PRO A 43 -16.66 -2.83 16.07
N ILE A 44 -16.02 -1.67 15.91
CA ILE A 44 -16.65 -0.47 15.32
C ILE A 44 -16.42 -0.49 13.81
N ARG A 45 -17.32 -1.16 13.07
CA ARG A 45 -17.21 -1.41 11.63
C ARG A 45 -17.84 -0.34 10.72
N ASP A 46 -18.66 0.54 11.27
CA ASP A 46 -19.42 1.52 10.47
C ASP A 46 -18.52 2.58 9.80
N PHE A 47 -17.30 2.80 10.29
CA PHE A 47 -16.33 3.76 9.74
C PHE A 47 -15.14 3.11 9.03
N VAL A 48 -15.05 1.76 9.05
CA VAL A 48 -13.93 1.02 8.44
C VAL A 48 -13.77 1.37 6.96
N PRO A 49 -14.82 1.43 6.11
CA PRO A 49 -14.64 1.70 4.69
C PRO A 49 -13.99 3.07 4.40
N VAL A 50 -14.39 4.11 5.13
CA VAL A 50 -13.86 5.48 4.93
C VAL A 50 -12.41 5.58 5.41
N LEU A 51 -12.09 4.91 6.53
CA LEU A 51 -10.73 4.87 7.06
C LEU A 51 -9.80 4.06 6.16
N VAL A 52 -10.29 2.93 5.61
CA VAL A 52 -9.57 2.14 4.61
C VAL A 52 -9.27 3.00 3.38
N GLU A 53 -10.27 3.70 2.83
CA GLU A 53 -10.08 4.57 1.65
C GLU A 53 -9.00 5.61 1.92
N ARG A 54 -9.05 6.28 3.07
CA ARG A 54 -8.07 7.31 3.43
C ARG A 54 -6.65 6.74 3.55
N ILE A 55 -6.46 5.66 4.31
CA ILE A 55 -5.14 5.05 4.54
C ILE A 55 -4.57 4.50 3.23
N ALA A 56 -5.40 3.85 2.41
CA ALA A 56 -5.00 3.33 1.11
C ALA A 56 -4.59 4.47 0.16
N ARG A 57 -5.38 5.57 0.10
CA ARG A 57 -5.05 6.74 -0.73
C ARG A 57 -3.73 7.40 -0.30
N GLU A 58 -3.51 7.58 1.00
CA GLU A 58 -2.24 8.13 1.52
C GLU A 58 -1.06 7.28 1.04
N ARG A 59 -1.12 5.95 1.18
CA ARG A 59 -0.05 5.05 0.71
C ARG A 59 0.14 5.02 -0.81
N LEU A 60 -0.94 5.01 -1.57
CA LEU A 60 -0.87 5.04 -3.04
C LEU A 60 -0.28 6.36 -3.55
N THR A 61 -0.58 7.46 -2.85
CA THR A 61 0.02 8.77 -3.12
C THR A 61 1.52 8.74 -2.85
N GLU A 62 1.95 8.18 -1.71
CA GLU A 62 3.38 7.99 -1.41
C GLU A 62 4.08 7.10 -2.45
N LEU A 63 3.42 6.06 -2.96
CA LEU A 63 3.98 5.19 -4.00
C LEU A 63 4.10 5.88 -5.35
N ARG A 64 3.11 6.71 -5.73
CA ARG A 64 3.15 7.51 -6.96
C ARG A 64 4.23 8.59 -6.91
N ASP A 65 4.33 9.28 -5.77
CA ASP A 65 5.22 10.42 -5.59
C ASP A 65 6.64 9.99 -5.22
N GLN A 66 6.84 8.72 -4.85
CA GLN A 66 8.18 8.16 -4.69
C GLN A 66 8.92 8.24 -6.03
N PRO A 67 10.03 9.00 -6.11
CA PRO A 67 10.93 8.86 -7.23
C PRO A 67 11.34 7.39 -7.25
N SER A 68 11.09 6.71 -8.38
CA SER A 68 11.55 5.34 -8.64
C SER A 68 12.91 5.15 -7.94
N PRO A 69 13.08 4.17 -7.05
CA PRO A 69 14.38 3.93 -6.46
C PRO A 69 15.30 3.64 -7.63
N ALA A 70 16.07 4.65 -8.03
CA ALA A 70 17.17 4.51 -8.94
C ALA A 70 17.95 3.32 -8.39
N THR A 71 17.98 2.27 -9.20
CA THR A 71 18.81 1.07 -9.16
C THR A 71 19.72 1.04 -7.93
N PRO A 72 19.65 0.04 -7.02
CA PRO A 72 20.66 -0.07 -5.97
C PRO A 72 22.02 -0.11 -6.66
N ALA A 73 22.80 0.96 -6.48
CA ALA A 73 24.15 1.07 -6.99
C ALA A 73 24.90 -0.19 -6.52
N PRO A 74 25.59 -0.91 -7.41
CA PRO A 74 26.26 -2.15 -7.06
C PRO A 74 27.22 -1.85 -5.92
N ALA A 75 27.04 -2.61 -4.83
CA ALA A 75 27.88 -2.57 -3.65
C ALA A 75 29.36 -2.52 -4.08
N ALA A 76 30.02 -1.43 -3.72
CA ALA A 76 31.46 -1.29 -3.86
C ALA A 76 32.14 -2.49 -3.16
N PRO A 77 33.14 -3.13 -3.78
CA PRO A 77 33.77 -4.30 -3.19
C PRO A 77 34.46 -3.89 -1.88
N ALA A 78 34.14 -4.63 -0.81
CA ALA A 78 34.84 -4.57 0.45
C ALA A 78 36.34 -4.75 0.19
N ARG A 79 37.14 -3.74 0.48
CA ARG A 79 38.60 -3.86 0.52
C ARG A 79 38.95 -4.83 1.65
N GLN A 80 39.23 -6.09 1.30
CA GLN A 80 39.87 -7.04 2.20
C GLN A 80 41.30 -6.54 2.49
N SER A 81 41.49 -6.02 3.70
CA SER A 81 42.81 -5.77 4.27
C SER A 81 43.47 -7.12 4.57
N VAL A 82 44.40 -7.55 3.71
CA VAL A 82 45.30 -8.68 4.00
C VAL A 82 46.33 -8.18 5.01
N GLN A 83 46.23 -8.65 6.26
CA GLN A 83 47.26 -8.43 7.27
C GLN A 83 48.24 -9.60 7.21
N LEU A 84 49.45 -9.29 6.76
CA LEU A 84 50.61 -10.18 6.69
C LEU A 84 51.18 -10.38 8.11
N VAL A 85 51.26 -11.62 8.59
CA VAL A 85 52.11 -12.06 9.72
C VAL A 85 52.75 -13.39 9.34
#